data_AF-A0A7C1IUW0-F1
#
_entry.id   AF-A0A7C1IUW0-F1
#
_cell.length_a   1.000
_cell.length_b   1.000
_cell.length_c   1.000
_cell.angle_alpha   90.00
_cell.angle_beta   90.00
_cell.angle_gamma   90.00
#
_symmetry.space_group_name_H-M   'P 1'
#
loop_
_entity.id
_entity.type
_entity.pdbx_description
1 polymer ?
#
loop_
_entity_poly.entity_id
_entity_poly.type
_entity_poly.pdbx_seq_one_letter_code
_entity_poly.pdbx_strand_id
1 'polypeptide(L)'
;MALNLKLDLKNINLEGVLKLPLKIKLAIVIGIVLLFWVLYGALVGYSKVVQIQSLKKEIEDLTVKRDAKKKDASQLPKLKEEVRNLEKALAYSMTVLPNKEEIPNLLDTIVNNVRFHDLEILSFRPEPEVKKDFYAEIPLSMRFSGNYKDIGEF
;
A
#
# COMPACT_ATOMS: atom_id res chain seq x y z
N MET A 1 16.87 77.25 3.25
CA MET A 1 15.48 77.74 3.40
C MET A 1 14.63 76.55 3.85
N ALA A 2 14.35 76.47 5.14
CA ALA A 2 13.69 75.30 5.74
C ALA A 2 12.20 75.30 5.38
N LEU A 3 11.77 74.29 4.62
CA LEU A 3 10.37 74.10 4.27
C LEU A 3 9.67 73.40 5.44
N ASN A 4 9.17 74.19 6.40
CA ASN A 4 8.42 73.68 7.55
C ASN A 4 6.97 73.42 7.12
N LEU A 5 6.69 72.19 6.68
CA LEU A 5 5.39 71.79 6.18
C LEU A 5 4.59 71.11 7.30
N LYS A 6 3.94 71.91 8.14
CA LYS A 6 2.96 71.43 9.14
C LYS A 6 1.67 71.07 8.40
N LEU A 7 1.55 69.82 7.91
CA LEU A 7 0.27 69.31 7.40
C LEU A 7 -0.61 68.88 8.58
N ASP A 8 -1.57 69.74 8.94
CA ASP A 8 -2.68 69.37 9.81
C ASP A 8 -3.73 68.62 8.98
N LEU A 9 -3.68 67.28 9.01
CA LEU A 9 -4.54 66.39 8.22
C LEU A 9 -5.96 66.23 8.79
N LYS A 10 -6.32 66.99 9.84
CA LYS A 10 -7.53 66.77 10.63
C LYS A 10 -8.71 67.68 10.22
N ASN A 11 -8.46 68.75 9.45
CA ASN A 11 -9.49 69.68 8.95
C ASN A 11 -9.28 70.01 7.46
N ILE A 12 -9.50 69.04 6.57
CA ILE A 12 -9.38 69.24 5.12
C ILE A 12 -10.65 69.95 4.61
N ASN A 13 -10.58 71.27 4.46
CA ASN A 13 -11.64 72.06 3.82
C ASN A 13 -11.31 72.23 2.32
N LEU A 14 -12.20 71.79 1.43
CA LEU A 14 -11.95 71.67 -0.02
C LEU A 14 -11.55 73.01 -0.68
N GLU A 15 -12.08 74.11 -0.16
CA GLU A 15 -11.80 75.47 -0.61
C GLU A 15 -10.40 75.98 -0.21
N GLY A 16 -9.86 75.50 0.92
CA GLY A 16 -8.54 75.88 1.42
C GLY A 16 -7.41 75.26 0.63
N VAL A 17 -7.60 74.02 0.15
CA VAL A 17 -6.65 73.30 -0.72
C VAL A 17 -6.50 73.99 -2.08
N LEU A 18 -7.55 74.69 -2.54
CA LEU A 18 -7.57 75.37 -3.84
C LEU A 18 -6.81 76.71 -3.84
N LYS A 19 -6.69 77.36 -2.67
CA LYS A 19 -5.97 78.64 -2.47
C LYS A 19 -4.47 78.49 -2.13
N LEU A 20 -3.94 77.26 -2.13
CA LEU A 20 -2.54 76.96 -1.82
C LEU A 20 -1.59 77.36 -2.97
N PRO A 21 -0.32 77.71 -2.68
CA PRO A 21 0.67 78.04 -3.70
C PRO A 21 0.90 76.85 -4.65
N LEU A 22 1.11 77.15 -5.94
CA LEU A 22 1.13 76.19 -7.05
C LEU A 22 2.06 74.99 -6.81
N LYS A 23 3.20 75.20 -6.15
CA LYS A 23 4.19 74.15 -5.81
C LYS A 23 3.62 73.09 -4.86
N ILE A 24 2.81 73.49 -3.88
CA ILE A 24 2.19 72.57 -2.90
C ILE A 24 1.07 71.77 -3.57
N LYS A 25 0.27 72.43 -4.43
CA LYS A 25 -0.77 71.76 -5.22
C LYS A 25 -0.19 70.66 -6.12
N LEU A 26 0.92 70.96 -6.80
CA LEU A 26 1.62 70.00 -7.65
C LEU A 26 2.20 68.83 -6.83
N ALA A 27 2.77 69.10 -5.65
CA ALA A 27 3.28 68.06 -4.76
C ALA A 27 2.17 67.12 -4.26
N ILE A 28 0.98 67.63 -3.93
CA ILE A 28 -0.18 66.82 -3.52
C ILE A 28 -0.64 65.92 -4.67
N VAL A 29 -0.77 66.46 -5.89
CA VAL A 29 -1.18 65.67 -7.06
C VAL A 29 -0.17 64.56 -7.35
N ILE A 30 1.14 64.86 -7.32
CA ILE A 30 2.19 63.85 -7.50
C ILE A 30 2.11 62.78 -6.40
N GLY A 31 1.89 63.19 -5.14
CA GLY A 31 1.72 62.27 -4.03
C GLY A 31 0.52 61.32 -4.21
N ILE A 32 -0.62 61.85 -4.68
CA ILE A 32 -1.81 61.05 -4.97
C ILE A 32 -1.53 60.07 -6.13
N VAL A 33 -0.90 60.53 -7.22
CA VAL A 33 -0.55 59.67 -8.36
C VAL A 33 0.40 58.54 -7.94
N LEU A 34 1.43 58.83 -7.14
CA LEU A 34 2.35 57.83 -6.62
C LEU A 34 1.65 56.83 -5.70
N LEU A 35 0.74 57.31 -4.84
CA LEU A 35 -0.06 56.44 -3.97
C LEU A 35 -0.91 55.47 -4.80
N PHE A 36 -1.59 55.96 -5.83
CA PHE A 36 -2.36 55.11 -6.73
C PHE A 36 -1.47 54.10 -7.49
N TRP A 37 -0.26 54.50 -7.88
CA TRP A 37 0.67 53.62 -8.58
C TRP A 37 1.17 52.47 -7.69
N VAL A 38 1.52 52.78 -6.43
CA VAL A 38 1.91 51.77 -5.43
C VAL A 38 0.73 50.84 -5.11
N LEU A 39 -0.46 51.38 -4.92
CA LEU A 39 -1.66 50.59 -4.62
C LEU A 39 -2.02 49.66 -5.77
N TYR A 40 -1.94 50.15 -7.01
CA TYR A 40 -2.17 49.34 -8.21
C TYR A 40 -1.13 48.21 -8.35
N GLY A 41 0.16 48.52 -8.15
CA GLY A 41 1.22 47.52 -8.19
C GLY A 41 1.07 46.43 -7.12
N ALA A 42 0.68 46.81 -5.90
CA ALA A 42 0.42 45.89 -4.81
C ALA A 42 -0.78 44.97 -5.10
N LEU A 43 -1.89 45.53 -5.62
CA LEU A 43 -3.10 44.77 -5.92
C LEU A 43 -2.88 43.76 -7.06
N VAL A 44 -2.19 44.17 -8.13
CA VAL A 44 -1.87 43.30 -9.27
C VAL A 44 -0.82 42.24 -8.90
N GLY A 45 0.17 42.60 -8.07
CA GLY A 45 1.21 41.68 -7.61
C GLY A 45 0.68 40.57 -6.70
N TYR A 46 -0.28 40.88 -5.82
CA TYR A 46 -0.84 39.91 -4.88
C TYR A 46 -1.49 38.71 -5.58
N SER A 47 -2.29 38.95 -6.63
CA SER A 47 -2.95 37.87 -7.38
C SER A 47 -1.94 36.93 -8.06
N LYS A 48 -0.85 37.47 -8.63
CA LYS A 48 0.20 36.65 -9.26
C LYS A 48 0.97 35.83 -8.23
N VAL A 49 1.26 36.39 -7.07
CA VAL A 49 1.96 35.69 -5.99
C VAL A 49 1.14 34.52 -5.46
N VAL A 50 -0.18 34.68 -5.30
CA VAL A 50 -1.07 33.59 -4.88
C VAL A 50 -1.13 32.48 -5.93
N GLN A 51 -1.24 32.83 -7.21
CA GLN A 51 -1.25 31.84 -8.31
C GLN A 51 0.08 31.07 -8.40
N ILE A 52 1.22 31.75 -8.25
CA ILE A 52 2.52 31.08 -8.27
C ILE A 52 2.64 30.09 -7.09
N GLN A 53 2.15 30.47 -5.92
CA GLN A 53 2.16 29.58 -4.76
C GLN A 53 1.24 28.36 -4.94
N SER A 54 0.05 28.55 -5.51
CA SER A 54 -0.86 27.42 -5.78
C SER A 54 -0.29 26.47 -6.83
N LEU A 55 0.27 27.00 -7.92
CA LEU A 55 0.91 26.19 -8.96
C LEU A 55 2.13 25.44 -8.41
N LYS A 56 2.95 26.08 -7.57
CA LYS A 56 4.11 25.41 -6.95
C LYS A 56 3.68 24.26 -6.05
N LYS A 57 2.61 24.44 -5.28
CA LYS A 57 2.03 23.40 -4.42
C LYS A 57 1.47 22.24 -5.24
N GLU A 58 0.81 22.53 -6.37
CA GLU A 58 0.31 21.51 -7.29
C GLU A 58 1.46 20.70 -7.92
N ILE A 59 2.53 21.36 -8.35
CA ILE A 59 3.72 20.70 -8.89
C ILE A 59 4.36 19.77 -7.84
N GLU A 60 4.44 20.21 -6.59
CA GLU A 60 4.98 19.41 -5.49
C GLU A 60 4.14 18.16 -5.25
N ASP A 61 2.82 18.29 -5.14
CA ASP A 61 1.89 17.17 -4.95
C ASP A 61 1.93 16.18 -6.13
N LEU A 62 1.95 16.69 -7.37
CA LEU A 62 2.07 15.85 -8.57
C LEU A 62 3.42 15.12 -8.62
N THR A 63 4.50 15.76 -8.18
CA THR A 63 5.84 15.13 -8.13
C THR A 63 5.87 13.99 -7.12
N VAL A 64 5.32 14.20 -5.92
CA VAL A 64 5.21 13.15 -4.89
C VAL A 64 4.38 11.97 -5.40
N LYS A 65 3.22 12.23 -6.01
CA LYS A 65 2.37 11.18 -6.60
C LYS A 65 3.08 10.41 -7.71
N ARG A 66 3.83 11.11 -8.57
CA ARG A 66 4.58 10.49 -9.67
C ARG A 66 5.71 9.61 -9.15
N ASP A 67 6.45 10.07 -8.15
CA ASP A 67 7.57 9.32 -7.58
C ASP A 67 7.09 8.09 -6.78
N ALA A 68 5.96 8.19 -6.07
CA ALA A 68 5.31 7.03 -5.45
C ALA A 68 4.95 5.96 -6.49
N LYS A 69 4.23 6.34 -7.55
CA LYS A 69 3.85 5.40 -8.62
C LYS A 69 5.06 4.81 -9.36
N LYS A 70 6.13 5.60 -9.53
CA LYS A 70 7.38 5.13 -10.15
C LYS A 70 8.07 4.09 -9.27
N LYS A 71 8.07 4.29 -7.95
CA LYS A 71 8.60 3.32 -6.99
C LYS A 71 7.83 1.99 -7.06
N ASP A 72 6.51 2.05 -7.07
CA ASP A 72 5.66 0.85 -7.18
C ASP A 72 5.90 0.11 -8.51
N ALA A 73 5.97 0.85 -9.62
CA ALA A 73 6.27 0.28 -10.94
C ALA A 73 7.68 -0.36 -11.00
N SER A 74 8.66 0.19 -10.28
CA SER A 74 10.02 -0.37 -10.22
C SER A 74 10.11 -1.68 -9.43
N GLN A 75 9.17 -1.91 -8.51
CA GLN A 75 9.10 -3.15 -7.71
C GLN A 75 8.36 -4.27 -8.44
N LEU A 76 7.49 -3.94 -9.39
CA LEU A 76 6.74 -4.89 -10.22
C LEU A 76 7.59 -6.04 -10.83
N PRO A 77 8.77 -5.81 -11.43
CA PRO A 77 9.60 -6.90 -11.96
C PRO A 77 10.10 -7.86 -10.87
N LYS A 78 10.45 -7.36 -9.68
CA LYS A 78 10.88 -8.20 -8.55
C LYS A 78 9.75 -9.08 -8.04
N LEU A 79 8.56 -8.52 -7.85
CA LEU A 79 7.39 -9.30 -7.44
C LEU A 79 7.02 -10.36 -8.48
N LYS A 80 7.12 -10.05 -9.78
CA LYS A 80 6.90 -11.04 -10.86
C LYS A 80 7.91 -12.18 -10.83
N GLU A 81 9.15 -11.89 -10.44
CA GLU A 81 10.18 -12.92 -10.27
C GLU A 81 9.88 -13.81 -9.06
N GLU A 82 9.48 -13.22 -7.94
CA GLU A 82 9.10 -13.93 -6.72
C GLU A 82 7.91 -14.86 -6.95
N VAL A 83 6.85 -14.40 -7.63
CA VAL A 83 5.71 -15.24 -8.03
C VAL A 83 6.17 -16.43 -8.88
N ARG A 84 7.04 -16.21 -9.86
CA ARG A 84 7.56 -17.29 -10.71
C ARG A 84 8.37 -18.31 -9.91
N ASN A 85 9.10 -17.87 -8.90
CA ASN A 85 9.85 -18.76 -8.01
C ASN A 85 8.91 -19.58 -7.11
N LEU A 86 7.86 -18.95 -6.58
CA LEU A 86 6.81 -19.65 -5.82
C LEU A 86 6.04 -20.66 -6.68
N GLU A 87 5.72 -20.33 -7.93
CA GLU A 87 5.10 -21.26 -8.89
C GLU A 87 5.98 -22.49 -9.15
N LYS A 88 7.30 -22.30 -9.30
CA LYS A 88 8.26 -23.42 -9.43
C LYS A 88 8.31 -24.28 -8.17
N ALA A 89 8.38 -23.65 -6.99
CA ALA A 89 8.38 -24.35 -5.71
C ALA A 89 7.08 -25.12 -5.48
N LEU A 90 5.94 -24.55 -5.91
CA LEU A 90 4.64 -25.20 -5.87
C LEU A 90 4.59 -26.37 -6.84
N ALA A 91 5.05 -26.21 -8.08
CA ALA A 91 5.11 -27.29 -9.06
C ALA A 91 5.98 -28.45 -8.57
N TYR A 92 7.14 -28.16 -7.99
CA TYR A 92 7.98 -29.17 -7.33
C TYR A 92 7.26 -29.83 -6.15
N SER A 93 6.60 -29.05 -5.30
CA SER A 93 5.83 -29.59 -4.17
C SER A 93 4.67 -30.46 -4.64
N MET A 94 4.01 -30.16 -5.77
CA MET A 94 3.00 -31.04 -6.37
C MET A 94 3.60 -32.36 -6.87
N THR A 95 4.86 -32.37 -7.33
CA THR A 95 5.54 -33.63 -7.67
C THR A 95 5.94 -34.45 -6.43
N VAL A 96 6.17 -33.77 -5.29
CA VAL A 96 6.50 -34.36 -3.98
C VAL A 96 5.26 -34.59 -3.10
N LEU A 97 4.09 -34.12 -3.54
CA LEU A 97 2.77 -34.57 -3.14
C LEU A 97 2.25 -35.56 -4.19
N PRO A 98 2.96 -36.67 -4.48
CA PRO A 98 2.33 -37.72 -5.24
C PRO A 98 1.11 -38.14 -4.42
N ASN A 99 -0.07 -37.98 -5.01
CA ASN A 99 -1.22 -38.84 -4.79
C ASN A 99 -0.88 -40.29 -5.22
N LYS A 100 0.30 -40.79 -4.84
CA LYS A 100 0.63 -42.20 -4.94
C LYS A 100 -0.08 -42.82 -3.77
N GLU A 101 -1.17 -43.49 -4.08
CA GLU A 101 -1.43 -44.86 -3.69
C GLU A 101 -0.21 -45.56 -3.05
N GLU A 102 0.20 -45.18 -1.83
CA GLU A 102 1.17 -45.92 -1.01
C GLU A 102 0.49 -47.10 -0.27
N ILE A 103 -0.77 -47.38 -0.60
CA ILE A 103 -1.53 -48.53 -0.09
C ILE A 103 -0.79 -49.87 -0.30
N PRO A 104 -0.05 -50.12 -1.41
CA PRO A 104 0.67 -51.39 -1.59
C PRO A 104 1.76 -51.63 -0.53
N ASN A 105 2.50 -50.58 -0.16
CA ASN A 105 3.66 -50.70 0.75
C ASN A 105 3.22 -50.88 2.22
N LEU A 106 2.10 -50.24 2.59
CA LEU A 106 1.49 -50.44 3.91
C LEU A 106 0.95 -51.87 4.06
N LEU A 107 0.33 -52.41 3.00
CA LEU A 107 -0.20 -53.77 3.00
C LEU A 107 0.92 -54.80 3.19
N ASP A 108 2.03 -54.66 2.46
CA ASP A 108 3.18 -55.57 2.59
C ASP A 108 3.79 -55.52 3.99
N THR A 109 3.86 -54.33 4.62
CA THR A 109 4.39 -54.18 5.98
C THR A 109 3.51 -54.87 7.02
N ILE A 110 2.18 -54.77 6.90
CA ILE A 110 1.23 -55.41 7.81
C ILE A 110 1.25 -56.93 7.63
N VAL A 111 1.22 -57.42 6.39
CA VAL A 111 1.25 -58.87 6.08
C VAL A 111 2.54 -59.51 6.58
N ASN A 112 3.68 -58.81 6.47
CA ASN A 112 4.95 -59.29 7.01
C ASN A 112 4.91 -59.39 8.54
N ASN A 113 4.44 -58.36 9.26
CA ASN A 113 4.31 -58.41 10.72
C ASN A 113 3.36 -59.53 11.19
N VAL A 114 2.24 -59.73 10.52
CA VAL A 114 1.30 -60.81 10.85
C VAL A 114 1.95 -62.19 10.68
N ARG A 115 2.74 -62.39 9.63
CA ARG A 115 3.54 -63.62 9.43
C ARG A 115 4.62 -63.83 10.48
N PHE A 116 5.20 -62.77 11.05
CA PHE A 116 6.22 -62.90 12.09
C PHE A 116 5.67 -63.40 13.43
N HIS A 117 4.39 -63.18 13.71
CA HIS A 117 3.73 -63.56 14.97
C HIS A 117 2.87 -64.84 14.87
N ASP A 118 3.03 -65.66 13.81
CA ASP A 118 2.20 -66.86 13.55
C ASP A 118 0.68 -66.59 13.63
N LEU A 119 0.25 -65.36 13.32
CA LEU A 119 -1.15 -64.96 13.32
C LEU A 119 -1.77 -65.23 11.94
N GLU A 120 -2.96 -65.82 11.91
CA GLU A 120 -3.72 -66.09 10.67
C GLU A 120 -4.72 -64.96 10.41
N ILE A 121 -4.64 -64.32 9.24
CA ILE A 121 -5.58 -63.27 8.82
C ILE A 121 -6.90 -63.91 8.39
N LEU A 122 -7.95 -63.71 9.17
CA LEU A 122 -9.30 -64.21 8.86
C LEU A 122 -10.06 -63.29 7.88
N SER A 123 -9.89 -61.98 8.02
CA SER A 123 -10.51 -61.02 7.10
C SER A 123 -9.78 -59.70 7.07
N PHE A 124 -9.58 -59.16 5.87
CA PHE A 124 -9.07 -57.82 5.61
C PHE A 124 -10.10 -57.06 4.76
N ARG A 125 -10.67 -55.98 5.30
CA ARG A 125 -11.67 -55.18 4.60
C ARG A 125 -11.38 -53.69 4.76
N PRO A 126 -10.92 -53.02 3.70
CA PRO A 126 -10.89 -51.57 3.63
C PRO A 126 -12.33 -51.03 3.60
N GLU A 127 -12.59 -49.99 4.38
CA GLU A 127 -13.85 -49.26 4.36
C GLU A 127 -13.77 -48.06 3.40
N PRO A 128 -14.91 -47.48 3.01
CA PRO A 128 -14.94 -46.33 2.11
C PRO A 128 -14.14 -45.13 2.66
N GLU A 129 -13.47 -44.42 1.75
CA GLU A 129 -12.68 -43.23 2.06
C GLU A 129 -13.52 -42.13 2.72
N VAL A 130 -13.08 -41.64 3.88
CA VAL A 130 -13.68 -40.52 4.59
C VAL A 130 -12.86 -39.26 4.31
N LYS A 131 -13.40 -38.37 3.49
CA LYS A 131 -12.76 -37.10 3.14
C LYS A 131 -12.86 -36.10 4.30
N LYS A 132 -11.73 -35.55 4.71
CA LYS A 132 -11.60 -34.40 5.62
C LYS A 132 -11.16 -33.16 4.83
N ASP A 133 -11.05 -32.01 5.50
CA ASP A 133 -10.76 -30.73 4.86
C ASP A 133 -9.41 -30.68 4.11
N PHE A 134 -8.41 -31.45 4.55
CA PHE A 134 -7.06 -31.44 3.95
C PHE A 134 -6.45 -32.83 3.69
N TYR A 135 -7.14 -33.91 4.04
CA TYR A 135 -6.67 -35.29 3.92
C TYR A 135 -7.84 -36.26 3.81
N ALA A 136 -7.56 -37.49 3.39
CA ALA A 136 -8.51 -38.58 3.33
C ALA A 136 -8.10 -39.70 4.28
N GLU A 137 -9.05 -40.19 5.08
CA GLU A 137 -8.86 -41.36 5.93
C GLU A 137 -9.43 -42.60 5.22
N ILE A 138 -8.70 -43.71 5.24
CA ILE A 138 -9.18 -45.00 4.74
C ILE A 138 -9.23 -45.96 5.94
N PRO A 139 -10.41 -46.16 6.56
CA PRO A 139 -10.53 -47.04 7.71
C PRO A 139 -10.29 -48.50 7.29
N LEU A 140 -9.60 -49.28 8.13
CA LEU A 140 -9.34 -50.70 7.90
C LEU A 140 -9.96 -51.55 9.00
N SER A 141 -10.75 -52.55 8.59
CA SER A 141 -11.25 -53.59 9.48
C SER A 141 -10.46 -54.89 9.26
N MET A 142 -9.86 -55.40 10.33
CA MET A 142 -9.06 -56.63 10.29
C MET A 142 -9.51 -57.61 11.38
N ARG A 143 -9.48 -58.92 11.07
CA ARG A 143 -9.69 -60.00 12.03
C ARG A 143 -8.55 -60.99 11.91
N PHE A 144 -8.00 -61.40 13.04
CA PHE A 144 -6.90 -62.35 13.14
C PHE A 144 -7.25 -63.48 14.11
N SER A 145 -6.64 -64.64 13.92
CA SER A 145 -6.71 -65.79 14.81
C SER A 145 -5.29 -66.23 15.18
N GLY A 146 -5.04 -66.54 16.45
CA GLY A 146 -3.72 -66.93 16.91
C GLY A 146 -3.68 -67.20 18.41
N ASN A 147 -2.47 -67.42 18.93
CA ASN A 147 -2.26 -67.67 20.35
C ASN A 147 -2.40 -66.37 21.15
N TYR A 148 -2.87 -66.47 22.40
CA TYR A 148 -3.14 -65.28 23.24
C TYR A 148 -1.89 -64.40 23.43
N LYS A 149 -0.71 -65.03 23.55
CA LYS A 149 0.56 -64.32 23.72
C LYS A 149 0.92 -63.49 22.49
N ASP A 150 0.72 -64.06 21.30
CA ASP A 150 1.12 -63.44 20.03
C ASP A 150 0.15 -62.33 19.61
N ILE A 151 -1.12 -62.43 20.02
CA ILE A 151 -2.12 -61.37 19.84
C ILE A 151 -1.81 -60.14 20.71
N GLY A 152 -1.17 -60.32 21.86
CA GLY A 152 -0.82 -59.20 22.76
C GLY A 152 0.46 -58.46 22.39
N GLU A 153 1.33 -59.05 21.57
CA GLU A 153 2.58 -58.44 21.09
C GLU A 153 2.43 -57.70 19.74
N PHE A 154 1.32 -57.88 19.03
CA PHE A 154 0.97 -57.22 17.76
C PHE A 154 0.22 -55.90 17.97
#